data_AF-A0AAJ1IJB0-F1
#
_entry.id   AF-A0AAJ1IJB0-F1
#
_cell.length_a   1.000
_cell.length_b   1.000
_cell.length_c   1.000
_cell.angle_alpha   90.00
_cell.angle_beta   90.00
_cell.angle_gamma   90.00
#
_symmetry.space_group_name_H-M   'P 1'
#
loop_
_entity.id
_entity.type
_entity.pdbx_description
1 polymer ?
#
loop_
_entity_poly.entity_id
_entity_poly.type
_entity_poly.pdbx_seq_one_letter_code
_entity_poly.pdbx_strand_id
1 'polypeptide(L)'
;MKIEQHGDISEKLFGERAEDIHEWIDQYFDHKKFRHPFWNCIIRGWNPYDHRAHLHHIEALPEALEAFRGKYSEEIITNVFTQHLKDDYGGYVPTKADFDSRSFARKYHRLF
;
A
#
# COMPACT_ATOMS: atom_id res chain seq x y z
N MET A 1 1.64 -0.55 -6.84
CA MET A 1 2.52 -0.81 -8.01
C MET A 1 3.03 -2.24 -7.86
N LYS A 2 4.03 -2.77 -8.58
CA LYS A 2 4.62 -4.07 -8.17
C LYS A 2 5.65 -3.87 -7.05
N ILE A 3 5.83 -4.86 -6.19
CA ILE A 3 6.81 -4.83 -5.08
C ILE A 3 8.21 -4.51 -5.58
N GLU A 4 8.65 -5.14 -6.69
CA GLU A 4 10.01 -4.94 -7.21
C GLU A 4 10.24 -3.49 -7.64
N GLN A 5 9.22 -2.84 -8.19
CA GLN A 5 9.30 -1.44 -8.61
C GLN A 5 9.35 -0.48 -7.41
N HIS A 6 8.62 -0.79 -6.33
CA HIS A 6 8.75 -0.04 -5.07
C HIS A 6 10.17 -0.20 -4.51
N GLY A 7 10.70 -1.42 -4.50
CA GLY A 7 12.07 -1.71 -4.06
C GLY A 7 13.13 -0.93 -4.86
N ASP A 8 13.01 -0.89 -6.18
CA ASP A 8 13.91 -0.12 -7.05
C ASP A 8 13.89 1.40 -6.74
N ILE A 9 12.71 1.94 -6.39
CA ILE A 9 12.56 3.36 -6.03
C ILE A 9 13.16 3.62 -4.64
N SER A 10 12.86 2.77 -3.66
CA SER A 10 13.39 2.85 -2.30
C SER A 10 14.91 2.78 -2.28
N GLU A 11 15.52 1.86 -3.04
CA GLU A 11 16.97 1.73 -3.15
C GLU A 11 17.60 2.99 -3.75
N LYS A 12 17.00 3.53 -4.81
CA LYS A 12 17.49 4.75 -5.45
C LYS A 12 17.42 5.98 -4.52
N LEU A 13 16.41 6.07 -3.67
CA LEU A 13 16.16 7.25 -2.83
C LEU A 13 16.85 7.15 -1.46
N PHE A 14 16.89 5.96 -0.87
CA PHE A 14 17.28 5.75 0.53
C PHE A 14 18.43 4.76 0.71
N GLY A 15 18.92 4.15 -0.38
CA GLY A 15 20.00 3.17 -0.36
C GLY A 15 19.58 1.77 0.09
N GLU A 16 18.29 1.54 0.37
CA GLU A 16 17.73 0.28 0.84
C GLU A 16 16.50 -0.11 0.00
N ARG A 17 16.45 -1.35 -0.51
CA ARG A 17 15.26 -1.85 -1.23
C ARG A 17 14.07 -2.03 -0.29
N ALA A 18 14.32 -2.62 0.89
CA ALA A 18 13.34 -2.90 1.94
C ALA A 18 12.00 -3.49 1.42
N GLU A 19 12.10 -4.47 0.50
CA GLU A 19 10.94 -5.10 -0.16
C GLU A 19 9.97 -5.74 0.82
N ASP A 20 10.46 -6.24 1.95
CA ASP A 20 9.66 -6.81 3.02
C ASP A 20 8.71 -5.78 3.66
N ILE A 21 9.10 -4.50 3.73
CA ILE A 21 8.21 -3.41 4.16
C ILE A 21 7.08 -3.25 3.13
N HIS A 22 7.39 -3.27 1.83
CA HIS A 22 6.39 -3.17 0.77
C HIS A 22 5.44 -4.37 0.76
N GLU A 23 5.97 -5.58 0.89
CA GLU A 23 5.17 -6.81 1.02
C GLU A 23 4.26 -6.78 2.25
N TRP A 24 4.76 -6.25 3.37
CA TRP A 24 3.98 -6.11 4.58
C TRP A 24 2.83 -5.09 4.42
N ILE A 25 3.05 -3.97 3.72
CA ILE A 25 1.98 -3.00 3.42
C ILE A 25 0.89 -3.63 2.52
N ASP A 26 1.30 -4.43 1.54
CA ASP A 26 0.42 -5.10 0.58
C ASP A 26 -0.15 -6.44 1.09
N GLN A 27 0.17 -6.89 2.30
CA GLN A 27 -0.12 -8.26 2.79
C GLN A 27 -1.61 -8.65 2.78
N TYR A 28 -2.51 -7.66 2.82
CA TYR A 28 -3.96 -7.88 2.79
C TYR A 28 -4.52 -8.08 1.38
N PHE A 29 -3.68 -7.98 0.35
CA PHE A 29 -4.11 -8.17 -1.04
C PHE A 29 -4.49 -9.63 -1.33
N ASP A 30 -5.76 -9.85 -1.64
CA ASP A 30 -6.28 -11.17 -1.98
C ASP A 30 -5.97 -11.54 -3.44
N HIS A 31 -4.78 -12.07 -3.66
CA HIS A 31 -4.33 -12.55 -4.98
C HIS A 31 -5.26 -13.60 -5.61
N LYS A 32 -5.98 -14.38 -4.80
CA LYS A 32 -6.87 -15.45 -5.29
C LYS A 32 -8.15 -14.87 -5.88
N LYS A 33 -8.75 -13.88 -5.22
CA LYS A 33 -9.94 -13.17 -5.75
C LYS A 33 -9.60 -12.31 -6.95
N PHE A 34 -8.44 -11.67 -6.96
CA PHE A 34 -8.03 -10.80 -8.06
C PHE A 34 -7.78 -11.54 -9.39
N ARG A 35 -7.27 -12.78 -9.34
CA ARG A 35 -6.93 -13.56 -10.55
C ARG A 35 -8.09 -14.30 -11.20
N HIS A 36 -9.26 -14.37 -10.56
CA HIS A 36 -10.36 -15.20 -11.07
C HIS A 36 -11.35 -14.36 -11.89
N PRO A 37 -11.36 -14.44 -13.23
CA PRO A 37 -12.23 -13.61 -14.09
C PRO A 37 -13.72 -13.79 -13.80
N PHE A 38 -14.11 -14.96 -13.28
CA PHE A 38 -15.49 -15.26 -12.88
C PHE A 38 -15.96 -14.49 -11.62
N TRP A 39 -15.06 -14.08 -10.73
CA TRP A 39 -15.44 -13.37 -9.49
C TRP A 39 -15.76 -11.89 -9.74
N ASN A 40 -15.08 -11.28 -10.71
CA ASN A 40 -15.33 -9.90 -11.15
C ASN A 40 -16.76 -9.69 -11.69
N CYS A 41 -17.41 -10.75 -12.21
CA CYS A 41 -18.78 -10.69 -12.73
C CYS A 41 -19.86 -11.07 -11.70
N ILE A 42 -19.52 -11.77 -10.61
CA ILE A 42 -20.52 -12.38 -9.71
C ILE A 42 -20.67 -11.58 -8.40
N ILE A 43 -19.63 -10.92 -7.90
CA ILE A 43 -19.74 -10.16 -6.65
C ILE A 43 -20.08 -8.70 -6.94
N ARG A 44 -21.37 -8.40 -6.94
CA ARG A 44 -21.86 -7.04 -6.76
C ARG A 44 -21.26 -6.47 -5.47
N GLY A 45 -20.39 -5.46 -5.62
CA GLY A 45 -19.78 -4.76 -4.49
C GLY A 45 -18.36 -5.20 -4.11
N TRP A 46 -17.70 -6.09 -4.87
CA TRP A 46 -16.27 -6.34 -4.67
C TRP A 46 -15.45 -5.17 -5.21
N ASN A 47 -14.74 -4.47 -4.34
CA ASN A 47 -13.79 -3.44 -4.72
C ASN A 47 -12.36 -3.99 -4.52
N PRO A 48 -11.57 -4.15 -5.60
CA PRO A 48 -10.21 -4.69 -5.50
C PRO A 48 -9.29 -3.85 -4.61
N TYR A 49 -9.66 -2.60 -4.31
CA TYR A 49 -8.88 -1.68 -3.49
C TYR A 49 -9.23 -1.71 -1.99
N ASP A 50 -10.25 -2.46 -1.55
CA ASP A 50 -10.70 -2.44 -0.14
C ASP A 50 -9.59 -2.82 0.86
N HIS A 51 -8.71 -3.75 0.47
CA HIS A 51 -7.58 -4.19 1.29
C HIS A 51 -6.60 -3.04 1.64
N ARG A 52 -6.58 -1.97 0.84
CA ARG A 52 -5.65 -0.85 1.04
C ARG A 52 -5.98 -0.04 2.29
N ALA A 53 -7.24 -0.05 2.73
CA ALA A 53 -7.65 0.64 3.96
C ALA A 53 -7.01 0.09 5.23
N HIS A 54 -6.35 -1.08 5.17
CA HIS A 54 -5.66 -1.66 6.33
C HIS A 54 -4.32 -1.00 6.64
N LEU A 55 -3.43 -0.85 5.66
CA LEU A 55 -2.06 -0.37 5.88
C LEU A 55 -1.60 0.71 4.90
N HIS A 56 -2.38 1.04 3.87
CA HIS A 56 -2.02 2.10 2.94
C HIS A 56 -2.44 3.49 3.46
N HIS A 57 -2.22 3.78 4.73
CA HIS A 57 -2.51 5.09 5.32
C HIS A 57 -1.46 5.46 6.36
N ILE A 58 -1.25 6.76 6.58
CA ILE A 58 -0.16 7.26 7.43
C ILE A 58 -0.28 6.79 8.88
N GLU A 59 -1.49 6.60 9.38
CA GLU A 59 -1.74 6.14 10.76
C GLU A 59 -1.28 4.68 11.01
N ALA A 60 -0.94 3.92 9.96
CA ALA A 60 -0.32 2.59 10.10
C ALA A 60 1.22 2.65 10.24
N LEU A 61 1.84 3.82 10.12
CA LEU A 61 3.29 3.97 10.30
C LEU A 61 3.80 3.46 11.67
N PRO A 62 3.13 3.71 12.81
CA PRO A 62 3.56 3.15 14.09
C PRO A 62 3.60 1.61 14.10
N GLU A 63 2.68 0.96 13.37
CA GLU A 63 2.67 -0.50 13.24
C GLU A 63 3.86 -0.99 12.41
N ALA A 64 4.22 -0.27 11.34
CA ALA A 64 5.41 -0.57 10.55
C ALA A 64 6.70 -0.40 11.37
N LEU A 65 6.80 0.68 12.16
CA LEU A 65 7.94 0.94 13.04
C LEU A 65 8.14 -0.18 14.06
N GLU A 66 7.05 -0.74 14.60
CA GLU A 66 7.13 -1.88 15.50
C GLU A 66 7.45 -3.19 14.77
N ALA A 67 6.80 -3.45 13.63
CA ALA A 67 6.98 -4.67 12.85
C ALA A 67 8.42 -4.86 12.35
N PHE A 68 9.11 -3.77 12.02
CA PHE A 68 10.48 -3.78 11.48
C PHE A 68 11.53 -3.27 12.46
N ARG A 69 11.15 -3.08 13.74
CA ARG A 69 12.06 -2.64 14.80
C ARG A 69 13.28 -3.56 14.87
N GLY A 70 14.46 -2.95 14.84
CA GLY A 70 15.73 -3.67 14.94
C GLY A 70 16.22 -4.33 13.64
N LYS A 71 15.38 -4.41 12.60
CA LYS A 71 15.82 -4.81 11.25
C LYS A 71 16.30 -3.61 10.43
N TYR A 72 15.59 -2.49 10.55
CA TYR A 72 15.91 -1.22 9.89
C TYR A 72 15.95 -0.08 10.92
N SER A 73 16.58 1.04 10.57
CA SER A 73 16.45 2.26 11.37
C SER A 73 15.05 2.84 11.24
N GLU A 74 14.58 3.57 12.26
CA GLU A 74 13.27 4.22 12.21
C GLU A 74 13.15 5.19 11.01
N GLU A 75 14.25 5.83 10.63
CA GLU A 75 14.33 6.68 9.44
C GLU A 75 14.07 5.89 8.15
N ILE A 76 14.72 4.74 7.96
CA ILE A 76 14.49 3.90 6.78
C ILE A 76 13.07 3.39 6.74
N ILE A 77 12.53 2.89 7.87
CA ILE A 77 11.15 2.41 7.94
C ILE A 77 10.17 3.53 7.56
N THR A 78 10.35 4.71 8.13
CA THR A 78 9.49 5.88 7.86
C THR A 78 9.56 6.31 6.41
N ASN A 79 10.77 6.38 5.84
CA ASN A 79 10.99 6.82 4.46
C ASN A 79 10.40 5.82 3.46
N VAL A 80 10.70 4.53 3.62
CA VAL A 80 10.20 3.46 2.73
C VAL A 80 8.69 3.34 2.81
N PHE A 81 8.11 3.33 4.03
CA PHE A 81 6.66 3.26 4.22
C PHE A 81 5.96 4.45 3.56
N THR A 82 6.42 5.67 3.85
CA THR A 82 5.83 6.88 3.29
C THR A 82 6.00 6.95 1.77
N GLN A 83 7.13 6.49 1.25
CA GLN A 83 7.38 6.46 -0.18
C GLN A 83 6.48 5.46 -0.90
N HIS A 84 6.26 4.26 -0.34
CA HIS A 84 5.31 3.29 -0.88
C HIS A 84 3.91 3.91 -1.04
N LEU A 85 3.43 4.64 -0.02
CA LEU A 85 2.17 5.37 -0.11
C LEU A 85 2.19 6.40 -1.26
N LYS A 86 3.25 7.20 -1.35
CA LYS A 86 3.39 8.21 -2.40
C LYS A 86 3.41 7.59 -3.79
N ASP A 87 4.13 6.49 -3.98
CA ASP A 87 4.21 5.81 -5.27
C ASP A 87 2.82 5.40 -5.77
N ASP A 88 1.99 4.90 -4.86
CA ASP A 88 0.66 4.40 -5.19
C ASP A 88 -0.41 5.49 -5.35
N TYR A 89 -0.19 6.66 -4.76
CA TYR A 89 -1.15 7.78 -4.76
C TYR A 89 -0.60 9.04 -5.44
N GLY A 90 0.41 8.90 -6.31
CA GLY A 90 0.93 9.99 -7.13
C GLY A 90 1.53 11.14 -6.31
N GLY A 91 2.31 10.81 -5.30
CA GLY A 91 2.94 11.75 -4.36
C GLY A 91 2.08 12.13 -3.16
N TYR A 92 0.81 11.71 -3.12
CA TYR A 92 -0.08 11.93 -1.98
C TYR A 92 0.14 10.87 -0.89
N VAL A 93 0.02 11.27 0.37
CA VAL A 93 0.05 10.35 1.52
C VAL A 93 -1.37 10.30 2.11
N PRO A 94 -2.10 9.20 1.91
CA PRO A 94 -3.46 9.06 2.42
C PRO A 94 -3.51 8.90 3.94
N THR A 95 -4.61 9.37 4.50
CA THR A 95 -5.07 9.14 5.87
C THR A 95 -6.08 7.99 5.89
N LYS A 96 -6.36 7.45 7.07
CA LYS A 96 -7.35 6.38 7.23
C LYS A 96 -8.75 6.84 6.78
N ALA A 97 -9.10 8.10 7.08
CA ALA A 97 -10.38 8.70 6.71
C ALA A 97 -10.54 8.86 5.18
N ASP A 98 -9.45 8.92 4.42
CA ASP A 98 -9.53 9.01 2.95
C ASP A 98 -10.17 7.75 2.35
N PHE A 99 -10.01 6.59 2.98
CA PHE A 99 -10.60 5.34 2.51
C PHE A 99 -12.14 5.28 2.66
N ASP A 100 -12.71 6.12 3.52
CA ASP A 100 -14.17 6.32 3.63
C ASP A 100 -14.69 7.37 2.62
N SER A 101 -13.79 8.10 1.95
CA SER A 101 -14.13 9.20 1.06
C SER A 101 -14.40 8.74 -0.38
N ARG A 102 -15.62 9.02 -0.85
CA ARG A 102 -16.01 8.77 -2.25
C ARG A 102 -15.16 9.55 -3.26
N SER A 103 -14.67 10.74 -2.90
CA SER A 103 -13.83 11.55 -3.80
C SER A 103 -12.41 10.99 -3.92
N PHE A 104 -11.86 10.50 -2.80
CA PHE A 104 -10.58 9.81 -2.78
C PHE A 104 -10.63 8.53 -3.60
N ALA A 105 -11.63 7.69 -3.34
CA ALA A 105 -11.88 6.47 -4.12
C ALA A 105 -11.99 6.80 -5.61
N ARG A 106 -12.82 7.76 -6.01
CA ARG A 106 -12.97 8.14 -7.43
C ARG A 106 -11.66 8.60 -8.09
N LYS A 107 -10.78 9.27 -7.35
CA LYS A 107 -9.52 9.81 -7.88
C LYS A 107 -8.46 8.72 -8.05
N TYR A 108 -8.34 7.83 -7.08
CA TYR A 108 -7.20 6.91 -6.97
C TYR A 108 -7.55 5.43 -7.14
N HIS A 109 -8.77 5.04 -6.80
CA HIS A 109 -9.28 3.68 -6.95
C HIS A 109 -10.21 3.67 -8.16
N ARG A 110 -9.70 3.24 -9.31
CA ARG A 110 -10.52 3.15 -10.52
C ARG A 110 -11.61 2.10 -10.27
N LEU A 111 -12.78 2.57 -9.85
CA LEU A 111 -14.00 1.78 -9.82
C LEU A 111 -14.35 1.45 -11.27
N PHE A 112 -14.33 0.16 -11.61
CA PHE A 112 -14.83 -0.34 -12.89
C PHE A 112 -16.36 -0.37 -12.90
#